data_AF-A0A7J7E5A5-F1
#
_entry.id   AF-A0A7J7E5A5-F1
#
_cell.length_a   1.000
_cell.length_b   1.000
_cell.length_c   1.000
_cell.angle_alpha   90.00
_cell.angle_beta   90.00
_cell.angle_gamma   90.00
#
_symmetry.space_group_name_H-M   'P 1'
#
loop_
_entity.id
_entity.type
_entity.pdbx_description
1 polymer ?
#
loop_
_entity_poly.entity_id
_entity_poly.type
_entity_poly.pdbx_seq_one_letter_code
_entity_poly.pdbx_strand_id
1 'polypeptide(L)'
;MTAIAVQAQRLLAQRRPRRPFFESFIRTLIIVCAALAVVLSSVSICDGHWLLAEDRLFGLWHFCTTSNQTRPHCLRDLSQAHVPGLAVGMVLARSVSALAVVAAIFGLELLMVSQVCEDLYSRRKWALGSFLLLISFILSFGGLLSFVILLRNQVTLIGFTLMFWCEFTASFLFFLNAISGLHINSITHPWGQPRKF
;
A
#
# COMPACT_ATOMS: atom_id res chain seq x y z
N MET A 1 35.64 11.40 -41.46
CA MET A 1 35.87 11.73 -40.03
C MET A 1 34.62 11.53 -39.15
N THR A 2 33.78 10.52 -39.43
CA THR A 2 32.52 10.26 -38.68
C THR A 2 32.55 8.95 -37.89
N ALA A 3 33.49 8.04 -38.17
CA ALA A 3 33.62 6.76 -37.47
C ALA A 3 34.15 6.91 -36.02
N ILE A 4 34.97 7.94 -35.76
CA ILE A 4 35.62 8.16 -34.45
C ILE A 4 34.59 8.65 -33.41
N ALA A 5 33.61 9.47 -33.83
CA ALA A 5 32.56 9.98 -32.93
C ALA A 5 31.64 8.86 -32.40
N VAL A 6 31.30 7.89 -33.26
CA VAL A 6 30.43 6.76 -32.88
C VAL A 6 31.14 5.80 -31.91
N GLN A 7 32.46 5.66 -32.04
CA GLN A 7 33.26 4.79 -31.17
C GLN A 7 33.52 5.43 -29.80
N ALA A 8 33.70 6.75 -29.74
CA ALA A 8 33.79 7.50 -28.48
C ALA A 8 32.48 7.46 -27.67
N GLN A 9 31.33 7.50 -28.35
CA GLN A 9 30.01 7.42 -27.71
C GLN A 9 29.72 6.00 -27.16
N ARG A 10 30.19 4.94 -27.84
CA ARG A 10 30.14 3.56 -27.33
C ARG A 10 31.02 3.36 -26.09
N LEU A 11 32.21 3.95 -26.07
CA LEU A 11 33.13 3.84 -24.93
C LEU A 11 32.65 4.64 -23.69
N LEU A 12 31.98 5.78 -23.89
CA LEU A 12 31.34 6.54 -22.81
C LEU A 12 30.09 5.86 -22.25
N ALA A 13 29.31 5.17 -23.10
CA ALA A 13 28.15 4.38 -22.66
C ALA A 13 28.54 3.14 -21.83
N GLN A 14 29.73 2.57 -22.08
CA GLN A 14 30.26 1.41 -21.37
C GLN A 14 30.84 1.76 -19.98
N ARG A 15 31.03 3.06 -19.68
CA ARG A 15 31.65 3.55 -18.42
C ARG A 15 30.64 3.89 -17.31
N ARG A 16 29.56 3.12 -17.16
CA ARG A 16 28.72 3.15 -15.94
C ARG A 16 28.78 1.83 -15.16
N PRO A 17 29.90 1.49 -14.50
CA PRO A 17 29.97 0.35 -13.58
C PRO A 17 29.63 0.73 -12.12
N ARG A 18 28.96 1.87 -11.88
CA ARG A 18 28.72 2.41 -10.53
C ARG A 18 27.28 2.23 -10.00
N ARG A 19 26.45 1.44 -10.69
CA ARG A 19 25.02 1.27 -10.39
C ARG A 19 24.53 -0.03 -9.72
N PRO A 20 25.27 -1.16 -9.63
CA PRO A 20 24.67 -2.39 -9.10
C PRO A 20 24.36 -2.31 -7.60
N PHE A 21 25.24 -1.69 -6.80
CA PHE A 21 25.03 -1.58 -5.35
C PHE A 21 23.87 -0.64 -4.99
N PHE A 22 23.83 0.55 -5.59
CA PHE A 22 22.78 1.54 -5.29
C PHE A 22 21.41 1.08 -5.79
N GLU A 23 21.36 0.40 -6.95
CA GLU A 23 20.13 -0.20 -7.46
C GLU A 23 19.61 -1.32 -6.54
N SER A 24 20.49 -2.24 -6.13
CA SER A 24 20.15 -3.29 -5.17
C SER A 24 19.67 -2.70 -3.84
N PHE A 25 20.40 -1.71 -3.30
CA PHE A 25 20.04 -1.04 -2.06
C PHE A 25 18.65 -0.39 -2.12
N ILE A 26 18.34 0.37 -3.17
CA ILE A 26 17.01 1.01 -3.28
C ILE A 26 15.92 -0.04 -3.47
N ARG A 27 16.14 -1.07 -4.30
CA ARG A 27 15.13 -2.12 -4.46
C ARG A 27 14.87 -2.84 -3.14
N THR A 28 15.89 -3.11 -2.34
CA THR A 28 15.74 -3.70 -0.99
C THR A 28 15.01 -2.76 -0.05
N LEU A 29 15.31 -1.46 -0.09
CA LEU A 29 14.59 -0.46 0.70
C LEU A 29 13.10 -0.43 0.35
N ILE A 30 12.74 -0.52 -0.94
CA ILE A 30 11.34 -0.60 -1.39
C ILE A 30 10.66 -1.85 -0.83
N ILE A 31 11.32 -3.01 -0.87
CA ILE A 31 10.75 -4.25 -0.32
C ILE A 31 10.53 -4.15 1.18
N VAL A 32 11.53 -3.66 1.92
CA VAL A 32 11.42 -3.50 3.38
C VAL A 32 10.31 -2.49 3.73
N CYS A 33 10.25 -1.36 3.04
CA CYS A 33 9.18 -0.37 3.24
C CYS A 33 7.80 -0.92 2.86
N ALA A 34 7.70 -1.71 1.78
CA ALA A 34 6.46 -2.37 1.40
C ALA A 34 6.03 -3.42 2.45
N ALA A 35 6.97 -4.20 2.99
CA ALA A 35 6.69 -5.15 4.06
C ALA A 35 6.20 -4.44 5.34
N LEU A 36 6.84 -3.33 5.73
CA LEU A 36 6.38 -2.51 6.85
C LEU A 36 4.97 -1.96 6.61
N ALA A 37 4.67 -1.50 5.39
CA ALA A 37 3.34 -1.04 5.02
C ALA A 37 2.29 -2.16 5.11
N VAL A 38 2.61 -3.37 4.64
CA VAL A 38 1.73 -4.56 4.77
C VAL A 38 1.44 -4.87 6.23
N VAL A 39 2.46 -4.86 7.10
CA VAL A 39 2.28 -5.12 8.54
C VAL A 39 1.42 -4.05 9.20
N LEU A 40 1.71 -2.76 8.94
CA LEU A 40 0.92 -1.65 9.48
C LEU A 40 -0.55 -1.73 9.05
N SER A 41 -0.78 -2.01 7.77
CA SER A 41 -2.14 -2.13 7.23
C SER A 41 -2.88 -3.33 7.80
N SER A 42 -2.20 -4.49 7.90
CA SER A 42 -2.78 -5.70 8.48
C SER A 42 -3.16 -5.50 9.95
N VAL A 43 -2.27 -4.90 10.76
CA VAL A 43 -2.55 -4.64 12.18
C VAL A 43 -3.72 -3.65 12.33
N SER A 44 -3.74 -2.58 11.54
CA SER A 44 -4.83 -1.60 11.59
C SER A 44 -6.19 -2.19 11.19
N ILE A 45 -6.21 -3.03 10.15
CA ILE A 45 -7.44 -3.68 9.70
C ILE A 45 -7.87 -4.77 10.68
N CYS A 46 -6.93 -5.56 11.23
CA CYS A 46 -7.25 -6.63 12.18
C CYS A 46 -7.76 -6.10 13.52
N ASP A 47 -7.13 -5.06 14.07
CA ASP A 47 -7.63 -4.42 15.29
C ASP A 47 -8.94 -3.67 14.98
N GLY A 48 -8.97 -2.96 13.85
CA GLY A 48 -10.17 -2.36 13.30
C GLY A 48 -10.72 -1.20 14.11
N HIS A 49 -10.21 -0.87 15.29
CA HIS A 49 -10.68 0.26 16.10
C HIS A 49 -10.20 1.58 15.48
N TRP A 50 -11.02 2.24 14.65
CA TRP A 50 -10.57 3.39 13.85
C TRP A 50 -10.99 4.75 14.43
N LEU A 51 -12.19 4.85 15.01
CA LEU A 51 -12.71 6.10 15.56
C LEU A 51 -13.21 5.90 16.99
N LEU A 52 -12.75 6.76 17.89
CA LEU A 52 -13.23 6.91 19.26
C LEU A 52 -14.03 8.20 19.35
N ALA A 53 -15.33 8.09 19.61
CA ALA A 53 -16.22 9.23 19.82
C ALA A 53 -16.85 9.11 21.21
N GLU A 54 -16.33 9.89 22.17
CA GLU A 54 -16.75 9.86 23.57
C GLU A 54 -16.73 8.42 24.14
N ASP A 55 -17.92 7.86 24.42
CA ASP A 55 -18.13 6.52 24.97
C ASP A 55 -18.38 5.44 23.90
N ARG A 56 -18.11 5.74 22.63
CA ARG A 56 -18.39 4.85 21.50
C ARG A 56 -17.15 4.65 20.65
N LEU A 57 -16.73 3.40 20.55
CA LEU A 57 -15.67 2.99 19.67
C LEU A 57 -16.26 2.39 18.40
N PHE A 58 -16.11 3.12 17.31
CA PHE A 58 -16.48 2.70 15.96
C PHE A 58 -15.28 1.98 15.32
N GLY A 59 -15.37 0.66 15.31
CA GLY A 59 -14.43 -0.18 14.60
C GLY A 59 -14.92 -0.63 13.23
N LEU A 60 -13.98 -1.05 12.38
CA LEU A 60 -14.23 -1.70 11.10
C LEU A 60 -15.09 -2.94 11.32
N TRP A 61 -14.78 -3.80 12.31
CA TRP A 61 -15.47 -5.07 12.57
C TRP A 61 -16.56 -5.00 13.65
N HIS A 62 -16.30 -4.24 14.71
CA HIS A 62 -17.12 -4.21 15.92
C HIS A 62 -17.45 -2.78 16.30
N PHE A 63 -18.65 -2.58 16.85
CA PHE A 63 -19.07 -1.34 17.45
C PHE A 63 -19.16 -1.56 18.96
N CYS A 64 -18.35 -0.86 19.74
CA CYS A 64 -18.36 -1.00 21.20
C CYS A 64 -18.86 0.28 21.85
N THR A 65 -19.79 0.15 22.78
CA THR A 65 -20.22 1.25 23.65
C THR A 65 -19.72 1.00 25.07
N THR A 66 -18.92 1.92 25.60
CA THR A 66 -18.56 1.96 27.02
C THR A 66 -19.68 2.64 27.79
N SER A 67 -20.71 1.88 28.17
CA SER A 67 -21.64 2.35 29.19
C SER A 67 -20.92 2.36 30.54
N ASN A 68 -21.32 3.25 31.47
CA ASN A 68 -20.76 3.40 32.83
C ASN A 68 -20.77 2.12 33.71
N GLN A 69 -21.23 0.99 33.18
CA GLN A 69 -21.12 -0.32 33.82
C GLN A 69 -19.87 -1.05 33.30
N THR A 70 -19.10 -1.58 34.24
CA THR A 70 -17.79 -2.27 34.18
C THR A 70 -17.43 -3.21 33.01
N ARG A 71 -18.27 -3.42 31.99
CA ARG A 71 -17.94 -4.18 30.77
C ARG A 71 -18.37 -3.43 29.49
N PRO A 72 -17.47 -3.27 28.50
CA PRO A 72 -17.83 -2.69 27.21
C PRO A 72 -18.84 -3.59 26.48
N HIS A 73 -19.96 -3.02 26.07
CA HIS A 73 -20.95 -3.72 25.24
C HIS A 73 -20.51 -3.62 23.77
N CYS A 74 -19.84 -4.66 23.28
CA CYS A 74 -19.44 -4.76 21.88
C CYS A 74 -20.53 -5.48 21.07
N LEU A 75 -21.19 -4.72 20.20
CA LEU A 75 -22.17 -5.21 19.25
C LEU A 75 -21.48 -5.42 17.90
N ARG A 76 -21.75 -6.57 17.28
CA ARG A 76 -21.28 -6.89 15.93
C ARG A 76 -22.24 -6.37 14.84
N ASP A 77 -23.44 -5.96 15.25
CA ASP A 77 -24.52 -5.52 14.36
C ASP A 77 -24.55 -3.98 14.26
N LEU A 78 -23.98 -3.45 13.18
CA LEU A 78 -23.89 -2.01 12.93
C LEU A 78 -25.23 -1.39 12.53
N SER A 79 -26.26 -2.20 12.24
CA SER A 79 -27.63 -1.74 12.00
C SER A 79 -28.23 -1.05 13.23
N GLN A 80 -27.76 -1.40 14.42
CA GLN A 80 -28.25 -0.88 15.69
C GLN A 80 -27.74 0.55 15.98
N ALA A 81 -26.72 1.03 15.24
CA ALA A 81 -26.17 2.37 15.38
C ALA A 81 -27.09 3.49 14.83
N HIS A 82 -28.29 3.17 14.31
CA HIS A 82 -29.30 4.14 13.83
C HIS A 82 -28.81 5.08 12.71
N VAL A 83 -27.73 4.74 12.00
CA VAL A 83 -27.25 5.51 10.84
C VAL A 83 -27.68 4.80 9.55
N PRO A 84 -28.55 5.41 8.72
CA PRO A 84 -29.02 4.80 7.49
C PRO A 84 -27.85 4.56 6.52
N GLY A 85 -27.73 3.35 5.99
CA GLY A 85 -26.67 2.98 5.04
C GLY A 85 -25.32 2.59 5.67
N LEU A 86 -25.15 2.72 6.99
CA LEU A 86 -23.90 2.37 7.68
C LEU A 86 -23.56 0.88 7.55
N ALA A 87 -24.55 0.00 7.64
CA ALA A 87 -24.32 -1.44 7.53
C ALA A 87 -23.75 -1.83 6.15
N VAL A 88 -24.33 -1.30 5.06
CA VAL A 88 -23.88 -1.60 3.68
C VAL A 88 -22.53 -0.92 3.41
N GLY A 89 -22.38 0.35 3.80
CA GLY A 89 -21.13 1.10 3.62
C GLY A 89 -19.95 0.47 4.37
N MET A 90 -20.19 -0.06 5.57
CA MET A 90 -19.15 -0.73 6.36
C MET A 90 -18.78 -2.10 5.81
N VAL A 91 -19.73 -2.85 5.23
CA VAL A 91 -19.42 -4.09 4.50
C VAL A 91 -18.53 -3.80 3.29
N LEU A 92 -18.84 -2.74 2.53
CA LEU A 92 -18.02 -2.31 1.42
C LEU A 92 -16.61 -1.90 1.90
N ALA A 93 -16.51 -1.05 2.92
CA ALA A 93 -15.23 -0.64 3.50
C ALA A 93 -14.38 -1.85 3.96
N ARG A 94 -14.98 -2.81 4.67
CA ARG A 94 -14.31 -4.05 5.09
C ARG A 94 -13.77 -4.83 3.91
N SER A 95 -14.61 -5.07 2.90
CA SER A 95 -14.24 -5.87 1.74
C SER A 95 -13.11 -5.22 0.95
N VAL A 96 -13.19 -3.91 0.72
CA VAL A 96 -12.19 -3.14 -0.02
C VAL A 96 -10.87 -3.09 0.75
N SER A 97 -10.88 -2.82 2.06
CA SER A 97 -9.68 -2.81 2.89
C SER A 97 -9.04 -4.20 3.00
N ALA A 98 -9.82 -5.28 3.15
CA ALA A 98 -9.28 -6.64 3.17
C ALA A 98 -8.64 -7.04 1.82
N LEU A 99 -9.28 -6.68 0.71
CA LEU A 99 -8.72 -6.90 -0.63
C LEU A 99 -7.43 -6.11 -0.85
N ALA A 100 -7.31 -4.92 -0.25
CA ALA A 100 -6.07 -4.14 -0.28
C ALA A 100 -4.90 -4.92 0.31
N VAL A 101 -5.06 -5.48 1.52
CA VAL A 101 -4.02 -6.28 2.18
C VAL A 101 -3.61 -7.48 1.34
N VAL A 102 -4.59 -8.19 0.78
CA VAL A 102 -4.32 -9.35 -0.09
C VAL A 102 -3.53 -8.93 -1.33
N ALA A 103 -3.93 -7.84 -2.00
CA ALA A 103 -3.21 -7.30 -3.15
C ALA A 103 -1.79 -6.86 -2.77
N ALA A 104 -1.60 -6.26 -1.60
CA ALA A 104 -0.30 -5.84 -1.09
C ALA A 104 0.64 -7.02 -0.82
N ILE A 105 0.12 -8.11 -0.22
CA ILE A 105 0.89 -9.34 0.01
C ILE A 105 1.35 -9.93 -1.31
N PHE A 106 0.45 -10.11 -2.28
CA PHE A 106 0.85 -10.59 -3.61
C PHE A 106 1.84 -9.64 -4.31
N GLY A 107 1.68 -8.33 -4.13
CA GLY A 107 2.61 -7.32 -4.62
C GLY A 107 4.02 -7.50 -4.03
N LEU A 108 4.10 -7.68 -2.71
CA LEU A 108 5.35 -7.90 -1.98
C LEU A 108 6.05 -9.20 -2.41
N GLU A 109 5.30 -10.29 -2.53
CA GLU A 109 5.82 -11.59 -3.00
C GLU A 109 6.44 -11.46 -4.40
N LEU A 110 5.76 -10.77 -5.33
CA LEU A 110 6.31 -10.52 -6.66
C LEU A 110 7.58 -9.67 -6.64
N LEU A 111 7.65 -8.67 -5.76
CA LEU A 111 8.86 -7.85 -5.58
C LEU A 111 10.02 -8.70 -5.03
N MET A 112 9.78 -9.53 -4.01
CA MET A 112 10.78 -10.43 -3.43
C MET A 112 11.30 -11.44 -4.45
N VAL A 113 10.39 -12.16 -5.13
CA VAL A 113 10.76 -13.15 -6.15
C VAL A 113 11.53 -12.50 -7.31
N SER A 114 11.21 -11.25 -7.67
CA SER A 114 11.94 -10.56 -8.72
C SER A 114 13.37 -10.14 -8.33
N GLN A 115 13.69 -10.01 -7.05
CA GLN A 115 15.08 -9.83 -6.60
C GLN A 115 15.86 -11.14 -6.53
N VAL A 116 15.21 -12.24 -6.13
CA VAL A 116 15.89 -13.53 -5.90
C VAL A 116 16.16 -14.27 -7.22
N CYS A 117 15.27 -14.16 -8.21
CA CYS A 117 15.45 -14.79 -9.52
C CYS A 117 15.89 -13.75 -10.56
N GLU A 118 17.17 -13.76 -10.98
CA GLU A 118 17.69 -12.96 -12.10
C GLU A 118 17.26 -13.51 -13.49
N ASP A 119 15.96 -13.68 -13.69
CA ASP A 119 15.40 -14.14 -14.98
C ASP A 119 15.03 -12.98 -15.92
N LEU A 120 14.93 -13.26 -17.22
CA LEU A 120 14.32 -12.36 -18.23
C LEU A 120 12.91 -11.87 -17.83
N TYR A 121 12.20 -12.63 -16.98
CA TYR A 121 10.88 -12.28 -16.46
C TYR A 121 10.90 -11.49 -15.15
N SER A 122 12.06 -11.35 -14.48
CA SER A 122 12.21 -10.56 -13.24
C SER A 122 11.65 -9.15 -13.39
N ARG A 123 11.90 -8.51 -14.54
CA ARG A 123 11.39 -7.17 -14.85
C ARG A 123 9.86 -7.09 -14.82
N ARG A 124 9.20 -8.05 -15.47
CA ARG A 124 7.72 -8.07 -15.55
C ARG A 124 7.12 -8.37 -14.18
N LYS A 125 7.77 -9.23 -13.38
CA LYS A 125 7.38 -9.52 -11.99
C LYS A 125 7.50 -8.27 -11.11
N TRP A 126 8.61 -7.52 -11.19
CA TRP A 126 8.79 -6.27 -10.44
C TRP A 126 7.75 -5.20 -10.80
N ALA A 127 7.49 -5.01 -12.10
CA ALA A 127 6.48 -4.06 -12.57
C ALA A 127 5.06 -4.48 -12.15
N LEU A 128 4.74 -5.77 -12.24
CA LEU A 128 3.45 -6.30 -11.80
C LEU A 128 3.27 -6.16 -10.28
N GLY A 129 4.31 -6.45 -9.50
CA GLY A 129 4.30 -6.23 -8.05
C GLY A 129 4.09 -4.76 -7.67
N SER A 130 4.77 -3.85 -8.36
CA SER A 130 4.58 -2.40 -8.18
C SER A 130 3.15 -1.96 -8.55
N PHE A 131 2.56 -2.55 -9.58
CA PHE A 131 1.17 -2.28 -9.97
C PHE A 131 0.16 -2.82 -8.95
N LEU A 132 0.41 -4.00 -8.37
CA LEU A 132 -0.40 -4.53 -7.27
C LEU A 132 -0.34 -3.63 -6.03
N LEU A 133 0.83 -3.05 -5.70
CA LEU A 133 0.92 -2.05 -4.62
C LEU A 133 0.12 -0.78 -4.93
N LEU A 134 0.06 -0.36 -6.20
CA LEU A 134 -0.77 0.78 -6.60
C LEU A 134 -2.27 0.48 -6.46
N ILE A 135 -2.69 -0.72 -6.86
CA ILE A 135 -4.06 -1.20 -6.63
C ILE A 135 -4.36 -1.23 -5.12
N SER A 136 -3.43 -1.76 -4.32
CA SER A 136 -3.56 -1.77 -2.85
C SER A 136 -3.73 -0.36 -2.29
N PHE A 137 -2.98 0.63 -2.79
CA PHE A 137 -3.17 2.02 -2.38
C PHE A 137 -4.59 2.52 -2.69
N ILE A 138 -5.09 2.30 -3.91
CA ILE A 138 -6.44 2.73 -4.31
C ILE A 138 -7.50 2.09 -3.41
N LEU A 139 -7.36 0.79 -3.12
CA LEU A 139 -8.27 0.06 -2.25
C LEU A 139 -8.19 0.55 -0.80
N SER A 140 -7.00 0.60 -0.18
CA SER A 140 -6.83 1.09 1.21
C SER A 140 -7.32 2.53 1.37
N PHE A 141 -6.93 3.43 0.46
CA PHE A 141 -7.36 4.83 0.49
C PHE A 141 -8.87 4.96 0.26
N GLY A 142 -9.44 4.16 -0.64
CA GLY A 142 -10.87 4.08 -0.88
C GLY A 142 -11.66 3.59 0.35
N GLY A 143 -11.13 2.59 1.06
CA GLY A 143 -11.68 2.09 2.33
C GLY A 143 -11.68 3.15 3.43
N LEU A 144 -10.55 3.84 3.62
CA LEU A 144 -10.42 4.96 4.55
C LEU A 144 -11.39 6.09 4.22
N LEU A 145 -11.43 6.51 2.96
CA LEU A 145 -12.29 7.61 2.52
C LEU A 145 -13.77 7.26 2.70
N SER A 146 -14.15 6.01 2.39
CA SER A 146 -15.51 5.51 2.61
C SER A 146 -15.89 5.56 4.08
N PHE A 147 -14.98 5.13 4.97
CA PHE A 147 -15.19 5.20 6.42
C PHE A 147 -15.37 6.65 6.92
N VAL A 148 -14.51 7.57 6.48
CA VAL A 148 -14.61 9.00 6.83
C VAL A 148 -15.89 9.64 6.30
N ILE A 149 -16.32 9.29 5.09
CA ILE A 149 -17.58 9.80 4.51
C ILE A 149 -18.78 9.29 5.30
N LEU A 150 -18.82 8.00 5.63
CA LEU A 150 -19.92 7.39 6.39
C LEU A 150 -20.08 7.99 7.79
N LEU A 151 -18.97 8.32 8.44
CA LEU A 151 -18.95 8.88 9.79
C LEU A 151 -18.75 10.40 9.81
N ARG A 152 -18.85 11.09 8.67
CA ARG A 152 -18.54 12.52 8.54
C ARG A 152 -19.26 13.40 9.57
N ASN A 153 -20.50 13.06 9.93
CA ASN A 153 -21.31 13.81 10.89
C ASN A 153 -20.95 13.53 12.36
N GLN A 154 -20.15 12.49 12.63
CA GLN A 154 -19.70 12.05 13.95
C GLN A 154 -18.18 12.22 14.16
N VAL A 155 -17.45 12.62 13.10
CA VAL A 155 -15.99 12.72 13.12
C VAL A 155 -15.56 14.01 13.81
N THR A 156 -14.84 13.88 14.91
CA THR A 156 -13.94 14.91 15.41
C THR A 156 -12.51 14.50 15.06
N LEU A 157 -11.67 15.45 14.62
CA LEU A 157 -10.28 15.19 14.21
C LEU A 157 -9.43 14.55 15.33
N ILE A 158 -9.81 14.78 16.59
CA ILE A 158 -9.18 14.23 17.79
C ILE A 158 -9.65 12.79 18.08
N GLY A 159 -10.81 12.38 17.54
CA GLY A 159 -11.38 11.05 17.73
C GLY A 159 -10.71 9.95 16.90
N PHE A 160 -9.86 10.28 15.93
CA PHE A 160 -9.15 9.27 15.15
C PHE A 160 -8.09 8.56 16.00
N THR A 161 -8.20 7.24 16.06
CA THR A 161 -7.28 6.39 16.80
C THR A 161 -5.93 6.24 16.09
N LEU A 162 -4.95 5.71 16.81
CA LEU A 162 -3.65 5.35 16.23
C LEU A 162 -3.79 4.41 15.03
N MET A 163 -4.74 3.46 15.05
CA MET A 163 -4.93 2.51 13.96
C MET A 163 -5.38 3.19 12.66
N PHE A 164 -6.25 4.20 12.75
CA PHE A 164 -6.62 5.00 11.58
C PHE A 164 -5.40 5.69 10.95
N TRP A 165 -4.54 6.29 11.79
CA TRP A 165 -3.30 6.92 11.32
C TRP A 165 -2.29 5.91 10.76
N CYS A 166 -2.23 4.70 11.32
CA CYS A 166 -1.42 3.61 10.80
C CYS A 166 -1.88 3.18 9.40
N GLU A 167 -3.19 2.99 9.18
CA GLU A 167 -3.72 2.63 7.85
C GLU A 167 -3.53 3.77 6.84
N PHE A 168 -3.73 5.02 7.27
CA PHE A 168 -3.45 6.18 6.42
C PHE A 168 -1.98 6.21 5.99
N THR A 169 -1.07 6.02 6.95
CA THR A 169 0.38 5.98 6.68
C THR A 169 0.74 4.79 5.78
N ALA A 170 0.18 3.60 6.05
CA ALA A 170 0.40 2.41 5.23
C ALA A 170 -0.07 2.61 3.79
N SER A 171 -1.24 3.23 3.58
CA SER A 171 -1.76 3.54 2.25
C SER A 171 -0.79 4.46 1.49
N PHE A 172 -0.25 5.48 2.14
CA PHE A 172 0.72 6.39 1.52
C PHE A 172 2.04 5.69 1.21
N LEU A 173 2.49 4.79 2.09
CA LEU A 173 3.66 3.96 1.82
C LEU A 173 3.44 3.03 0.63
N PHE A 174 2.26 2.43 0.45
CA PHE A 174 1.96 1.66 -0.76
C PHE A 174 2.09 2.50 -2.02
N PHE A 175 1.57 3.74 -2.02
CA PHE A 175 1.71 4.67 -3.13
C PHE A 175 3.18 5.00 -3.44
N LEU A 176 3.95 5.41 -2.42
CA LEU A 176 5.36 5.77 -2.60
C LEU A 176 6.19 4.58 -3.09
N ASN A 177 5.97 3.39 -2.55
CA ASN A 177 6.68 2.18 -2.97
C ASN A 177 6.29 1.74 -4.38
N ALA A 178 5.01 1.87 -4.76
CA ALA A 178 4.55 1.56 -6.11
C ALA A 178 5.18 2.49 -7.15
N ILE A 179 5.12 3.81 -6.94
CA ILE A 179 5.70 4.79 -7.87
C ILE A 179 7.22 4.65 -7.91
N SER A 180 7.88 4.48 -6.77
CA SER A 180 9.33 4.27 -6.71
C SER A 180 9.75 3.00 -7.45
N GLY A 181 8.98 1.91 -7.29
CA GLY A 181 9.18 0.65 -7.99
C GLY A 181 9.06 0.80 -9.52
N LEU A 182 8.02 1.49 -9.99
CA LEU A 182 7.82 1.78 -11.42
C LEU A 182 8.91 2.71 -11.99
N HIS A 183 9.33 3.71 -11.23
CA HIS A 183 10.34 4.67 -11.64
C HIS A 183 11.74 4.04 -11.74
N ILE A 184 12.13 3.17 -10.80
CA ILE A 184 13.39 2.43 -10.91
C ILE A 184 13.37 1.49 -12.11
N ASN A 185 12.24 0.83 -12.35
CA ASN A 185 12.08 -0.02 -13.52
C ASN A 185 12.23 0.75 -14.84
N SER A 186 11.80 2.02 -14.90
CA SER A 186 11.95 2.86 -16.10
C SER A 186 13.37 3.42 -16.27
N ILE A 187 14.06 3.79 -15.18
CA ILE A 187 15.44 4.32 -15.21
C ILE A 187 16.45 3.24 -15.59
N THR A 188 16.29 2.04 -15.02
CA THR A 188 17.25 0.94 -15.21
C THR A 188 17.20 0.44 -16.65
N HIS A 189 16.04 0.49 -17.29
CA HIS A 189 15.88 0.12 -18.69
C HIS A 189 14.85 0.99 -19.42
N PRO A 190 15.29 2.05 -20.12
CA PRO A 190 14.39 2.86 -20.94
C PRO A 190 13.74 1.98 -22.02
N TRP A 191 12.43 2.16 -22.22
CA TRP A 191 11.55 1.38 -23.09
C TRP A 191 11.96 1.32 -24.59
N GLY A 192 13.08 1.95 -24.97
CA GLY A 192 13.52 2.12 -26.36
C GLY A 192 14.83 1.43 -26.74
N GLN A 193 15.41 0.54 -25.91
CA GLN A 193 16.55 -0.28 -26.40
C GLN A 193 16.05 -1.49 -27.18
N PRO A 194 16.31 -1.59 -28.50
CA PRO A 194 16.00 -2.78 -29.26
C PRO A 194 16.80 -3.95 -28.71
N ARG A 195 16.10 -5.06 -28.41
CA ARG A 195 16.72 -6.34 -28.10
C ARG A 195 17.68 -6.69 -29.23
N LYS A 196 18.99 -6.64 -28.98
CA LYS A 196 19.95 -7.33 -29.83
C LYS A 196 19.78 -8.82 -29.54
N PHE A 197 19.07 -9.48 -30.44
CA PHE A 197 19.24 -10.90 -30.68
C PHE A 197 20.63 -11.14 -31.29
#